data_AF-A0A4R1JWR5-F1
#
_entry.id   AF-A0A4R1JWR5-F1
#
_cell.length_a   1.000
_cell.length_b   1.000
_cell.length_c   1.000
_cell.angle_alpha   90.00
_cell.angle_beta   90.00
_cell.angle_gamma   90.00
#
_symmetry.space_group_name_H-M   'P 1'
#
loop_
_entity.id
_entity.type
_entity.pdbx_description
1 polymer ?
#
loop_
_entity_poly.entity_id
_entity_poly.type
_entity_poly.pdbx_seq_one_letter_code
_entity_poly.pdbx_strand_id
1 'polypeptide(L)'
;MKAILIFLISIAILSCKDSHDELHEEMDKISVELRKFDTLLVELYKKSEKDPNKVIAIVDSLLIANTNETDKYKSQIKTNIEGDLHYFKAELLYRMGKYNESINELNSKGNQIKIKGDEININKTGTSAIAYVANYVKLKDLKAAKSFLDSVGNSNGNYYALGNYYESMGDKASALKTYKYNLEEDKSRKHFIYYIWAQKRVEELEKNKPLLKEVFFPSGNPNFEICEICNVDNEKREKITQLLLKMPENQDWFSTAILESPYDSGKDYYWVRVKVGAKEINYYVYPKNYEIKYFDPKTKTVITLEDWRKRK
;
A
#
# COMPACT_ATOMS: atom_id res chain seq x y z
N MET A 1 -50.43 -14.73 -11.00
CA MET A 1 -49.18 -14.24 -11.64
C MET A 1 -48.43 -13.18 -10.81
N LYS A 2 -49.05 -12.09 -10.34
CA LYS A 2 -48.34 -11.06 -9.55
C LYS A 2 -47.73 -11.56 -8.22
N ALA A 3 -48.39 -12.47 -7.50
CA ALA A 3 -47.87 -13.02 -6.23
C ALA A 3 -46.67 -13.98 -6.41
N ILE A 4 -46.63 -14.73 -7.52
CA ILE A 4 -45.55 -15.68 -7.84
C ILE A 4 -44.28 -14.92 -8.28
N LEU A 5 -44.44 -13.81 -9.01
CA LEU A 5 -43.33 -12.96 -9.43
C LEU A 5 -42.66 -12.24 -8.23
N ILE A 6 -43.46 -11.79 -7.25
CA ILE A 6 -42.93 -11.19 -6.01
C ILE A 6 -42.15 -12.23 -5.19
N PHE A 7 -42.65 -13.46 -5.08
CA PHE A 7 -41.96 -14.54 -4.35
C PHE A 7 -40.62 -14.94 -5.00
N LEU A 8 -40.56 -15.01 -6.33
CA LEU A 8 -39.33 -15.30 -7.08
C LEU A 8 -38.29 -14.17 -6.99
N ILE A 9 -38.73 -12.91 -6.98
CA ILE A 9 -37.85 -11.75 -6.75
C ILE A 9 -37.32 -11.75 -5.31
N SER A 10 -38.15 -12.09 -4.32
CA SER A 10 -37.71 -12.23 -2.92
C SER A 10 -36.66 -13.34 -2.76
N ILE A 11 -36.85 -14.50 -3.40
CA ILE A 11 -35.87 -15.61 -3.38
C ILE A 11 -34.56 -15.20 -4.06
N ALA A 12 -34.60 -14.46 -5.17
CA ALA A 12 -33.41 -13.97 -5.84
C ALA A 12 -32.63 -12.95 -5.00
N ILE A 13 -33.32 -12.09 -4.24
CA ILE A 13 -32.70 -11.11 -3.34
C ILE A 13 -32.12 -11.80 -2.09
N LEU A 14 -32.83 -12.78 -1.51
CA LEU A 14 -32.32 -13.61 -0.40
C LEU A 14 -31.10 -14.44 -0.83
N SER A 15 -31.16 -15.11 -1.98
CA SER A 15 -30.04 -15.86 -2.55
C SER A 15 -28.82 -14.99 -2.88
N CYS A 16 -29.02 -13.74 -3.33
CA CYS A 16 -27.92 -12.77 -3.51
C CYS A 16 -27.32 -12.32 -2.19
N LYS A 17 -28.11 -12.22 -1.13
CA LYS A 17 -27.61 -11.84 0.20
C LYS A 17 -26.85 -13.00 0.86
N ASP A 18 -27.40 -14.20 0.82
CA ASP A 18 -26.77 -15.40 1.39
C ASP A 18 -25.45 -15.72 0.67
N SER A 19 -25.42 -15.62 -0.67
CA SER A 19 -24.16 -15.81 -1.43
C SER A 19 -23.12 -14.71 -1.20
N HIS A 20 -23.55 -13.49 -0.89
CA HIS A 20 -22.65 -12.39 -0.56
C HIS A 20 -22.08 -12.54 0.86
N ASP A 21 -22.90 -12.96 1.83
CA ASP A 21 -22.46 -13.22 3.21
C ASP A 21 -21.51 -14.44 3.27
N GLU A 22 -21.78 -15.51 2.53
CA GLU A 22 -20.88 -16.66 2.36
C GLU A 22 -19.52 -16.25 1.73
N LEU A 23 -19.53 -15.31 0.78
CA LEU A 23 -18.31 -14.78 0.16
C LEU A 23 -17.47 -13.98 1.17
N HIS A 24 -18.10 -13.18 2.04
CA HIS A 24 -17.39 -12.49 3.13
C HIS A 24 -16.77 -13.47 4.12
N GLU A 25 -17.50 -14.51 4.52
CA GLU A 25 -16.95 -15.55 5.41
C GLU A 25 -15.77 -16.30 4.80
N GLU A 26 -15.82 -16.60 3.50
CA GLU A 26 -14.69 -17.22 2.79
C GLU A 26 -13.49 -16.28 2.70
N MET A 27 -13.72 -15.01 2.36
CA MET A 27 -12.67 -13.99 2.35
C MET A 27 -12.03 -13.78 3.72
N ASP A 28 -12.81 -13.87 4.81
CA ASP A 28 -12.29 -13.78 6.18
C ASP A 28 -11.36 -14.94 6.50
N LYS A 29 -11.70 -16.17 6.09
CA LYS A 29 -10.85 -17.35 6.29
C LYS A 29 -9.56 -17.25 5.47
N ILE A 30 -9.64 -16.80 4.23
CA ILE A 30 -8.46 -16.51 3.39
C ILE A 30 -7.57 -15.44 4.06
N SER A 31 -8.19 -14.38 4.58
CA SER A 31 -7.49 -13.29 5.27
C SER A 31 -6.78 -13.78 6.56
N VAL A 32 -7.36 -14.75 7.27
CA VAL A 32 -6.71 -15.38 8.43
C VAL A 32 -5.44 -16.12 8.00
N GLU A 33 -5.48 -16.88 6.89
CA GLU A 33 -4.29 -17.59 6.40
C GLU A 33 -3.20 -16.63 5.92
N LEU A 34 -3.55 -15.52 5.27
CA LEU A 34 -2.60 -14.46 4.92
C LEU A 34 -1.93 -13.85 6.15
N ARG A 35 -2.69 -13.51 7.20
CA ARG A 35 -2.12 -12.97 8.46
C ARG A 35 -1.17 -13.95 9.15
N LYS A 36 -1.46 -15.25 9.08
CA LYS A 36 -0.56 -16.29 9.60
C LYS A 36 0.75 -16.31 8.81
N PHE A 37 0.66 -16.19 7.49
CA PHE A 37 1.84 -16.11 6.63
C PHE A 37 2.65 -14.83 6.88
N ASP A 38 2.01 -13.67 7.04
CA ASP A 38 2.71 -12.42 7.40
C ASP A 38 3.50 -12.57 8.71
N THR A 39 2.90 -13.22 9.71
CA THR A 39 3.56 -13.53 10.99
C THR A 39 4.81 -14.40 10.77
N LEU A 40 4.68 -15.45 9.95
CA LEU A 40 5.83 -16.29 9.58
C LEU A 40 6.91 -15.47 8.86
N LEU A 41 6.52 -14.63 7.91
CA LEU A 41 7.45 -13.81 7.14
C LEU A 41 8.24 -12.85 8.05
N VAL A 42 7.57 -12.18 8.99
CA VAL A 42 8.21 -11.35 10.02
C VAL A 42 9.24 -12.15 10.83
N GLU A 43 8.91 -13.38 11.24
CA GLU A 43 9.88 -14.23 11.93
C GLU A 43 11.09 -14.58 11.08
N LEU A 44 10.89 -14.83 9.78
CA LEU A 44 11.97 -15.12 8.84
C LEU A 44 12.91 -13.91 8.69
N TYR A 45 12.36 -12.69 8.58
CA TYR A 45 13.15 -11.46 8.59
C TYR A 45 13.98 -11.33 9.87
N LYS A 46 13.39 -11.58 11.04
CA LYS A 46 14.13 -11.54 12.31
C LYS A 46 15.22 -12.61 12.41
N LYS A 47 14.98 -13.81 11.88
CA LYS A 47 15.96 -14.90 11.86
C LYS A 47 17.11 -14.60 10.90
N SER A 48 16.84 -13.94 9.77
CA SER A 48 17.84 -13.67 8.73
C SER A 48 18.89 -12.64 9.13
N GLU A 49 18.59 -11.78 10.11
CA GLU A 49 19.58 -10.89 10.74
C GLU A 49 20.75 -11.65 11.38
N LYS A 50 20.53 -12.89 11.81
CA LYS A 50 21.55 -13.72 12.46
C LYS A 50 22.20 -14.71 11.49
N ASP A 51 21.39 -15.38 10.66
CA ASP A 51 21.87 -16.43 9.75
C ASP A 51 21.06 -16.44 8.44
N PRO A 52 21.40 -15.57 7.47
CA PRO A 52 20.66 -15.44 6.23
C PRO A 52 20.74 -16.70 5.35
N ASN A 53 21.87 -17.43 5.38
CA ASN A 53 22.04 -18.67 4.61
C ASN A 53 21.10 -19.77 5.09
N LYS A 54 20.99 -19.96 6.41
CA LYS A 54 20.04 -20.92 6.97
C LYS A 54 18.60 -20.54 6.66
N VAL A 55 18.27 -19.25 6.69
CA VAL A 55 16.92 -18.78 6.34
C VAL A 55 16.61 -19.03 4.87
N ILE A 56 17.57 -18.86 3.95
CA ILE A 56 17.40 -19.23 2.54
C ILE A 56 16.98 -20.71 2.40
N ALA A 57 17.64 -21.63 3.11
CA ALA A 57 17.27 -23.04 3.06
C ALA A 57 15.86 -23.33 3.63
N ILE A 58 15.43 -22.57 4.64
CA ILE A 58 14.06 -22.62 5.17
C ILE A 58 13.06 -22.15 4.09
N VAL A 59 13.35 -21.04 3.42
CA VAL A 59 12.51 -20.50 2.33
C VAL A 59 12.37 -21.49 1.19
N ASP A 60 13.47 -22.14 0.78
CA ASP A 60 13.43 -23.17 -0.26
C ASP A 60 12.50 -24.34 0.12
N SER A 61 12.53 -24.74 1.40
CA SER A 61 11.63 -25.77 1.93
C SER A 61 10.16 -25.32 1.92
N LEU A 62 9.90 -24.05 2.26
CA LEU A 62 8.55 -23.47 2.24
C LEU A 62 7.99 -23.38 0.82
N LEU A 63 8.81 -23.03 -0.18
CA LEU A 63 8.41 -22.98 -1.60
C LEU A 63 7.99 -24.37 -2.11
N ILE A 64 8.72 -25.42 -1.73
CA ILE A 64 8.37 -26.81 -2.06
C ILE A 64 7.06 -27.21 -1.38
N ALA A 65 6.89 -26.89 -0.10
CA ALA A 65 5.65 -27.18 0.63
C ALA A 65 4.44 -26.45 0.01
N ASN A 66 4.58 -25.16 -0.33
CA ASN A 66 3.52 -24.34 -0.93
C ASN A 66 3.08 -24.89 -2.29
N THR A 67 4.01 -25.41 -3.10
CA THR A 67 3.69 -26.05 -4.38
C THR A 67 2.69 -27.20 -4.18
N ASN A 68 2.88 -28.01 -3.13
CA ASN A 68 2.09 -29.20 -2.82
C ASN A 68 0.86 -28.93 -1.93
N GLU A 69 0.59 -27.69 -1.53
CA GLU A 69 -0.53 -27.37 -0.63
C GLU A 69 -1.90 -27.67 -1.28
N THR A 70 -2.84 -28.22 -0.54
CA THR A 70 -4.16 -28.64 -1.06
C THR A 70 -5.32 -28.17 -0.19
N ASP A 71 -5.05 -27.56 0.96
CA ASP A 71 -6.08 -26.95 1.80
C ASP A 71 -6.90 -25.91 1.02
N LYS A 72 -8.22 -25.90 1.26
CA LYS A 72 -9.18 -25.05 0.52
C LYS A 72 -8.78 -23.58 0.55
N TYR A 73 -8.34 -23.04 1.68
CA TYR A 73 -8.08 -21.61 1.82
C TYR A 73 -6.63 -21.27 1.47
N LYS A 74 -5.68 -22.11 1.88
CA LYS A 74 -4.26 -21.88 1.56
C LYS A 74 -3.96 -22.04 0.07
N SER A 75 -4.62 -22.98 -0.60
CA SER A 75 -4.45 -23.16 -2.05
C SER A 75 -4.82 -21.92 -2.86
N GLN A 76 -5.75 -21.10 -2.36
CA GLN A 76 -6.18 -19.85 -2.99
C GLN A 76 -5.13 -18.73 -2.90
N ILE A 77 -4.23 -18.78 -1.92
CA ILE A 77 -3.18 -17.77 -1.69
C ILE A 77 -1.78 -18.27 -2.06
N LYS A 78 -1.67 -19.43 -2.70
CA LYS A 78 -0.39 -20.03 -3.10
C LYS A 78 0.51 -19.06 -3.86
N THR A 79 -0.05 -18.37 -4.86
CA THR A 79 0.72 -17.46 -5.71
C THR A 79 1.22 -16.25 -4.93
N ASN A 80 0.42 -15.74 -3.98
CA ASN A 80 0.86 -14.65 -3.08
C ASN A 80 2.04 -15.11 -2.21
N ILE A 81 1.91 -16.26 -1.55
CA ILE A 81 2.96 -16.84 -0.71
C ILE A 81 4.23 -17.09 -1.52
N GLU A 82 4.10 -17.66 -2.73
CA GLU A 82 5.23 -17.91 -3.61
C GLU A 82 5.96 -16.61 -3.99
N GLY A 83 5.22 -15.59 -4.41
CA GLY A 83 5.77 -14.27 -4.75
C GLY A 83 6.50 -13.62 -3.58
N ASP A 84 5.89 -13.61 -2.39
CA ASP A 84 6.47 -13.00 -1.19
C ASP A 84 7.73 -13.73 -0.71
N LEU A 85 7.75 -15.07 -0.79
CA LEU A 85 8.93 -15.87 -0.46
C LEU A 85 10.08 -15.62 -1.43
N HIS A 86 9.81 -15.55 -2.74
CA HIS A 86 10.81 -15.20 -3.74
C HIS A 86 11.33 -13.77 -3.57
N TYR A 87 10.45 -12.80 -3.30
CA TYR A 87 10.86 -11.42 -3.05
C TYR A 87 11.73 -11.30 -1.80
N PHE A 88 11.34 -11.96 -0.70
CA PHE A 88 12.13 -12.02 0.53
C PHE A 88 13.51 -12.63 0.28
N LYS A 89 13.58 -13.76 -0.44
CA LYS A 89 14.84 -14.40 -0.80
C LYS A 89 15.69 -13.48 -1.68
N ALA A 90 15.09 -12.77 -2.63
CA ALA A 90 15.78 -11.77 -3.46
C ALA A 90 16.40 -10.65 -2.61
N GLU A 91 15.68 -10.16 -1.60
CA GLU A 91 16.18 -9.14 -0.67
C GLU A 91 17.37 -9.65 0.14
N LEU A 92 17.32 -10.88 0.65
CA LEU A 92 18.45 -11.48 1.37
C LEU A 92 19.69 -11.60 0.47
N LEU A 93 19.50 -12.12 -0.75
CA LEU A 93 20.58 -12.26 -1.73
C LEU A 93 21.18 -10.90 -2.10
N TYR A 94 20.35 -9.87 -2.26
CA TYR A 94 20.81 -8.49 -2.48
C TYR A 94 21.71 -8.01 -1.33
N ARG A 95 21.25 -8.17 -0.08
CA ARG A 95 22.01 -7.77 1.12
C ARG A 95 23.33 -8.54 1.26
N MET A 96 23.39 -9.78 0.76
CA MET A 96 24.59 -10.61 0.72
C MET A 96 25.53 -10.30 -0.47
N GLY A 97 25.19 -9.32 -1.32
CA GLY A 97 25.99 -8.96 -2.50
C GLY A 97 25.82 -9.89 -3.70
N LYS A 98 24.85 -10.81 -3.65
CA LYS A 98 24.56 -11.80 -4.69
C LYS A 98 23.53 -11.28 -5.68
N TYR A 99 23.85 -10.18 -6.36
CA TYR A 99 22.87 -9.40 -7.14
C TYR A 99 22.24 -10.16 -8.31
N ASN A 100 23.02 -10.99 -9.02
CA ASN A 100 22.46 -11.82 -10.10
C ASN A 100 21.49 -12.89 -9.57
N GLU A 101 21.81 -13.50 -8.42
CA GLU A 101 20.90 -14.46 -7.76
C GLU A 101 19.63 -13.74 -7.29
N SER A 102 19.75 -12.53 -6.73
CA SER A 102 18.60 -11.69 -6.37
C SER A 102 17.69 -11.39 -7.57
N ILE A 103 18.26 -11.00 -8.72
CA ILE A 103 17.50 -10.76 -9.96
C ILE A 103 16.79 -12.04 -10.43
N ASN A 104 17.42 -13.21 -10.31
CA ASN A 104 16.81 -14.49 -10.69
C ASN A 104 15.57 -14.79 -9.83
N GLU A 105 15.64 -14.55 -8.52
CA GLU A 105 14.49 -14.70 -7.62
C GLU A 105 13.38 -13.69 -7.95
N LEU A 106 13.70 -12.43 -8.27
CA LEU A 106 12.69 -11.45 -8.71
C LEU A 106 11.99 -11.88 -10.02
N ASN A 107 12.70 -12.58 -10.91
CA ASN A 107 12.16 -13.08 -12.19
C ASN A 107 11.32 -14.37 -12.06
N SER A 108 11.17 -14.95 -10.86
CA SER A 108 10.43 -16.20 -10.66
C SER A 108 8.98 -16.12 -11.13
N LYS A 109 8.38 -17.29 -11.43
CA LYS A 109 7.02 -17.37 -11.99
C LYS A 109 5.94 -16.93 -10.98
N GLY A 110 6.17 -17.11 -9.68
CA GLY A 110 5.32 -16.54 -8.62
C GLY A 110 5.10 -15.03 -8.74
N ASN A 111 5.95 -14.33 -9.49
CA ASN A 111 5.88 -12.89 -9.74
C ASN A 111 5.25 -12.53 -11.10
N GLN A 112 4.57 -13.48 -11.77
CA GLN A 112 3.95 -13.28 -13.08
C GLN A 112 2.43 -13.47 -13.01
N ILE A 113 1.69 -12.54 -13.62
CA ILE A 113 0.25 -12.64 -13.81
C ILE A 113 -0.03 -12.67 -15.31
N LYS A 114 -0.91 -13.58 -15.75
CA LYS A 114 -1.44 -13.58 -17.12
C LYS A 114 -2.64 -12.64 -17.20
N ILE A 115 -2.52 -11.56 -17.97
CA ILE A 115 -3.63 -10.64 -18.24
C ILE A 115 -3.89 -10.66 -19.74
N LYS A 116 -5.09 -11.12 -20.14
CA LYS A 116 -5.55 -11.17 -21.55
C LYS A 116 -4.61 -11.90 -22.53
N GLY A 117 -3.87 -12.90 -22.04
CA GLY A 117 -2.95 -13.71 -22.85
C GLY A 117 -1.49 -13.26 -22.79
N ASP A 118 -1.22 -12.07 -22.25
CA ASP A 118 0.15 -11.59 -22.03
C ASP A 118 0.65 -11.98 -20.64
N GLU A 119 1.89 -12.49 -20.58
CA GLU A 119 2.61 -12.72 -19.32
C GLU A 119 3.21 -11.41 -18.83
N ILE A 120 2.59 -10.80 -17.82
CA ILE A 120 3.06 -9.57 -17.19
C ILE A 120 3.75 -9.96 -15.88
N ASN A 121 5.04 -9.67 -15.78
CA ASN A 121 5.74 -9.77 -14.51
C ASN A 121 5.39 -8.54 -13.66
N ILE A 122 4.57 -8.75 -12.62
CA ILE A 122 4.09 -7.68 -11.72
C ILE A 122 5.23 -7.02 -10.94
N ASN A 123 6.36 -7.71 -10.79
CA ASN A 123 7.51 -7.16 -10.10
C ASN A 123 8.36 -6.21 -10.96
N LYS A 124 8.02 -6.05 -12.25
CA LYS A 124 8.71 -5.09 -13.14
C LYS A 124 8.08 -3.71 -13.17
N THR A 125 7.07 -3.45 -12.34
CA THR A 125 6.47 -2.12 -12.19
C THR A 125 6.35 -1.75 -10.72
N GLY A 126 5.98 -0.50 -10.46
CA GLY A 126 5.70 -0.04 -9.10
C GLY A 126 6.93 -0.09 -8.19
N THR A 127 6.68 -0.35 -6.90
CA THR A 127 7.73 -0.46 -5.88
C THR A 127 8.70 -1.61 -6.17
N SER A 128 8.22 -2.75 -6.68
CA SER A 128 9.06 -3.91 -6.99
C SER A 128 10.10 -3.64 -8.09
N ALA A 129 9.81 -2.74 -9.04
CA ALA A 129 10.79 -2.33 -10.04
C ALA A 129 12.03 -1.68 -9.40
N ILE A 130 11.89 -1.00 -8.25
CA ILE A 130 13.00 -0.39 -7.51
C ILE A 130 14.00 -1.46 -7.04
N ALA A 131 13.56 -2.67 -6.70
CA ALA A 131 14.43 -3.79 -6.35
C ALA A 131 15.36 -4.20 -7.50
N TYR A 132 14.86 -4.15 -8.74
CA TYR A 132 15.70 -4.35 -9.93
C TYR A 132 16.69 -3.21 -10.11
N VAL A 133 16.25 -1.95 -9.94
CA VAL A 133 17.14 -0.77 -10.02
C VAL A 133 18.29 -0.91 -9.02
N ALA A 134 18.00 -1.27 -7.77
CA ALA A 134 19.00 -1.47 -6.72
C ALA A 134 20.06 -2.50 -7.14
N ASN A 135 19.64 -3.67 -7.65
CA ASN A 135 20.55 -4.70 -8.14
C ASN A 135 21.40 -4.22 -9.33
N TYR A 136 20.79 -3.63 -10.35
CA TYR A 136 21.51 -3.21 -11.56
C TYR A 136 22.48 -2.04 -11.32
N VAL A 137 22.16 -1.13 -10.39
CA VAL A 137 23.11 -0.11 -9.93
C VAL A 137 24.35 -0.74 -9.29
N LYS A 138 24.18 -1.76 -8.44
CA LYS A 138 25.31 -2.50 -7.84
C LYS A 138 26.14 -3.26 -8.88
N LEU A 139 25.49 -3.79 -9.90
CA LEU A 139 26.13 -4.43 -11.06
C LEU A 139 26.76 -3.43 -12.05
N LYS A 140 26.57 -2.12 -11.85
CA LYS A 140 26.99 -1.03 -12.74
C LYS A 140 26.36 -1.08 -14.13
N ASP A 141 25.24 -1.79 -14.30
CA ASP A 141 24.44 -1.76 -15.52
C ASP A 141 23.42 -0.62 -15.42
N LEU A 142 23.90 0.60 -15.65
CA LEU A 142 23.08 1.81 -15.53
C LEU A 142 21.96 1.87 -16.57
N LYS A 143 22.12 1.18 -17.71
CA LYS A 143 21.11 1.12 -18.77
C LYS A 143 19.93 0.26 -18.33
N ALA A 144 20.20 -0.94 -17.82
CA ALA A 144 19.16 -1.80 -17.26
C ALA A 144 18.48 -1.12 -16.06
N ALA A 145 19.26 -0.54 -15.14
CA ALA A 145 18.72 0.21 -14.00
C ALA A 145 17.78 1.33 -14.45
N LYS A 146 18.15 2.11 -15.47
CA LYS A 146 17.27 3.18 -16.00
C LYS A 146 15.97 2.64 -16.57
N SER A 147 16.03 1.53 -17.31
CA SER A 147 14.83 0.91 -17.91
C SER A 147 13.81 0.48 -16.85
N PHE A 148 14.27 -0.06 -15.72
CA PHE A 148 13.38 -0.42 -14.60
C PHE A 148 12.91 0.81 -13.83
N LEU A 149 13.75 1.83 -13.69
CA LEU A 149 13.37 3.08 -13.04
C LEU A 149 12.21 3.77 -13.78
N ASP A 150 12.22 3.70 -15.11
CA ASP A 150 11.14 4.23 -15.95
C ASP A 150 9.83 3.45 -15.84
N SER A 151 9.89 2.17 -15.44
CA SER A 151 8.70 1.33 -15.22
C SER A 151 8.12 1.42 -13.80
N VAL A 152 8.78 2.11 -12.87
CA VAL A 152 8.29 2.35 -11.50
C VAL A 152 6.95 3.09 -11.52
N GLY A 153 6.81 4.10 -12.37
CA GLY A 153 5.60 4.92 -12.47
C GLY A 153 5.30 5.72 -11.19
N ASN A 154 4.01 5.84 -10.85
CA ASN A 154 3.52 6.61 -9.70
C ASN A 154 3.49 5.78 -8.39
N SER A 155 4.55 5.05 -8.07
CA SER A 155 4.61 4.23 -6.84
C SER A 155 5.16 4.98 -5.65
N ASN A 156 4.92 4.47 -4.44
CA ASN A 156 5.57 4.96 -3.23
C ASN A 156 7.10 4.81 -3.36
N GLY A 157 7.85 5.86 -3.02
CA GLY A 157 9.31 5.86 -3.07
C GLY A 157 9.94 6.07 -4.44
N ASN A 158 9.16 6.26 -5.51
CA ASN A 158 9.66 6.48 -6.88
C ASN A 158 10.66 7.64 -6.99
N TYR A 159 10.34 8.82 -6.45
CA TYR A 159 11.24 9.97 -6.47
C TYR A 159 12.47 9.75 -5.59
N TYR A 160 12.31 9.03 -4.47
CA TYR A 160 13.44 8.71 -3.62
C TYR A 160 14.44 7.77 -4.33
N ALA A 161 13.92 6.75 -5.04
CA ALA A 161 14.71 5.84 -5.87
C ALA A 161 15.40 6.58 -7.02
N LEU A 162 14.68 7.48 -7.72
CA LEU A 162 15.23 8.27 -8.81
C LEU A 162 16.35 9.20 -8.33
N GLY A 163 16.19 9.84 -7.17
CA GLY A 163 17.26 10.62 -6.57
C GLY A 163 18.47 9.75 -6.23
N ASN A 164 18.27 8.59 -5.59
CA ASN A 164 19.37 7.67 -5.27
C ASN A 164 20.12 7.20 -6.52
N TYR A 165 19.39 6.99 -7.63
CA TYR A 165 19.97 6.62 -8.91
C TYR A 165 20.89 7.72 -9.44
N TYR A 166 20.44 8.98 -9.44
CA TYR A 166 21.28 10.12 -9.82
C TYR A 166 22.51 10.26 -8.93
N GLU A 167 22.36 10.11 -7.62
CA GLU A 167 23.50 10.11 -6.70
C GLU A 167 24.51 9.01 -7.03
N SER A 168 24.02 7.80 -7.34
CA SER A 168 24.86 6.65 -7.68
C SER A 168 25.67 6.86 -8.97
N MET A 169 25.21 7.75 -9.85
CA MET A 169 25.94 8.17 -11.05
C MET A 169 26.87 9.36 -10.82
N GLY A 170 26.89 9.94 -9.62
CA GLY A 170 27.64 11.15 -9.32
C GLY A 170 26.91 12.45 -9.65
N ASP A 171 25.65 12.40 -10.09
CA ASP A 171 24.87 13.58 -10.49
C ASP A 171 24.11 14.17 -9.29
N LYS A 172 24.84 14.93 -8.47
CA LYS A 172 24.30 15.63 -7.31
C LYS A 172 23.17 16.61 -7.68
N ALA A 173 23.28 17.29 -8.82
CA ALA A 173 22.35 18.34 -9.21
C ALA A 173 20.97 17.76 -9.55
N SER A 174 20.94 16.69 -10.35
CA SER A 174 19.70 15.99 -10.67
C SER A 174 19.10 15.32 -9.44
N ALA A 175 19.91 14.72 -8.57
CA ALA A 175 19.43 14.14 -7.31
C ALA A 175 18.71 15.17 -6.43
N LEU A 176 19.34 16.33 -6.19
CA LEU A 176 18.74 17.42 -5.42
C LEU A 176 17.43 17.92 -6.04
N LYS A 177 17.40 18.10 -7.36
CA LYS A 177 16.19 18.52 -8.08
C LYS A 177 15.06 17.53 -7.86
N THR A 178 15.34 16.23 -8.00
CA THR A 178 14.34 15.17 -7.80
C THR A 178 13.81 15.14 -6.38
N TYR A 179 14.68 15.21 -5.36
CA TYR A 179 14.22 15.19 -3.97
C TYR A 179 13.39 16.42 -3.63
N LYS A 180 13.81 17.63 -4.05
CA LYS A 180 13.05 18.86 -3.79
C LYS A 180 11.69 18.85 -4.46
N TYR A 181 11.60 18.36 -5.71
CA TYR A 181 10.32 18.19 -6.39
C TYR A 181 9.34 17.32 -5.57
N ASN A 182 9.81 16.19 -5.02
CA ASN A 182 8.99 15.33 -4.15
C ASN A 182 8.50 16.06 -2.89
N LEU A 183 9.29 16.98 -2.34
CA LEU A 183 8.97 17.72 -1.11
C LEU A 183 8.05 18.93 -1.36
N GLU A 184 8.18 19.58 -2.52
CA GLU A 184 7.52 20.86 -2.80
C GLU A 184 6.18 20.66 -3.54
N GLU A 185 6.15 19.78 -4.53
CA GLU A 185 5.04 19.65 -5.49
C GLU A 185 4.08 18.49 -5.15
N ASP A 186 4.56 17.40 -4.51
CA ASP A 186 3.74 16.23 -4.15
C ASP A 186 3.61 16.03 -2.64
N LYS A 187 2.91 16.98 -1.99
CA LYS A 187 2.67 16.96 -0.54
C LYS A 187 1.74 15.83 -0.08
N SER A 188 1.06 15.14 -1.02
CA SER A 188 0.20 13.99 -0.69
C SER A 188 1.01 12.83 -0.10
N ARG A 189 2.32 12.79 -0.35
CA ARG A 189 3.23 11.73 0.09
C ARG A 189 3.98 12.02 1.38
N LYS A 190 3.71 13.16 2.02
CA LYS A 190 4.48 13.63 3.20
C LYS A 190 4.48 12.66 4.39
N HIS A 191 3.49 11.76 4.42
CA HIS A 191 3.34 10.76 5.46
C HIS A 191 4.12 9.47 5.22
N PHE A 192 4.62 9.24 4.01
CA PHE A 192 5.43 8.06 3.71
C PHE A 192 6.87 8.25 4.12
N ILE A 193 7.50 7.17 4.58
CA ILE A 193 8.88 7.15 5.06
C ILE A 193 9.88 7.66 4.01
N TYR A 194 9.63 7.38 2.73
CA TYR A 194 10.48 7.82 1.62
C TYR A 194 10.49 9.35 1.42
N TYR A 195 9.42 10.04 1.82
CA TYR A 195 9.40 11.50 1.83
C TYR A 195 10.32 12.04 2.94
N ILE A 196 10.24 11.45 4.13
CA ILE A 196 11.08 11.81 5.28
C ILE A 196 12.56 11.55 4.95
N TRP A 197 12.86 10.44 4.29
CA TRP A 197 14.20 10.13 3.81
C TRP A 197 14.68 11.12 2.74
N ALA A 198 13.81 11.52 1.80
CA ALA A 198 14.15 12.54 0.81
C ALA A 198 14.48 13.88 1.49
N GLN A 199 13.72 14.30 2.50
CA GLN A 199 14.00 15.52 3.28
C GLN A 199 15.38 15.47 3.93
N LYS A 200 15.67 14.39 4.67
CA LYS A 200 17.00 14.18 5.29
C LYS A 200 18.11 14.23 4.23
N ARG A 201 17.88 13.61 3.07
CA ARG A 201 18.88 13.55 2.01
C ARG A 201 19.15 14.90 1.36
N VAL A 202 18.13 15.76 1.19
CA VAL A 202 18.34 17.15 0.74
C VAL A 202 19.27 17.89 1.69
N GLU A 203 19.01 17.82 3.00
CA GLU A 203 19.85 18.50 4.01
C GLU A 203 21.30 17.99 3.98
N GLU A 204 21.50 16.68 3.82
CA GLU A 204 22.82 16.07 3.72
C GLU A 204 23.58 16.52 2.46
N LEU A 205 22.90 16.53 1.31
CA LEU A 205 23.50 16.95 0.04
C LEU A 205 23.85 18.44 0.02
N GLU A 206 23.01 19.30 0.61
CA GLU A 206 23.30 20.73 0.77
C GLU A 206 24.52 20.96 1.69
N LYS A 207 24.71 20.10 2.70
CA LYS A 207 25.90 20.06 3.57
C LYS A 207 27.09 19.32 2.96
N ASN A 208 27.06 19.01 1.66
CA ASN A 208 28.12 18.31 0.93
C ASN A 208 28.52 16.94 1.53
N LYS A 209 27.56 16.22 2.12
CA LYS A 209 27.79 14.83 2.51
C LYS A 209 28.05 13.94 1.28
N PRO A 210 28.78 12.81 1.43
CA PRO A 210 29.07 11.89 0.33
C PRO A 210 27.81 11.42 -0.39
N LEU A 211 27.87 11.29 -1.71
CA LEU A 211 26.78 10.75 -2.52
C LEU A 211 26.52 9.28 -2.20
N LEU A 212 25.24 8.89 -2.28
CA LEU A 212 24.86 7.49 -2.21
C LEU A 212 25.44 6.72 -3.42
N LYS A 213 25.84 5.47 -3.20
CA LYS A 213 26.37 4.56 -4.23
C LYS A 213 25.43 3.41 -4.52
N GLU A 214 24.17 3.57 -4.15
CA GLU A 214 23.13 2.57 -4.30
C GLU A 214 21.76 3.22 -4.36
N VAL A 215 20.81 2.47 -4.89
CA VAL A 215 19.38 2.71 -4.74
C VAL A 215 18.87 1.79 -3.64
N PHE A 216 17.99 2.30 -2.77
CA PHE A 216 17.41 1.46 -1.72
C PHE A 216 16.68 0.26 -2.32
N PHE A 217 16.74 -0.88 -1.65
CA PHE A 217 15.92 -2.04 -1.97
C PHE A 217 14.67 -1.98 -1.08
N PRO A 218 13.44 -1.91 -1.64
CA PRO A 218 12.22 -1.84 -0.83
C PRO A 218 12.06 -3.14 -0.03
N SER A 219 11.88 -3.02 1.28
CA SER A 219 11.72 -4.17 2.16
C SER A 219 10.38 -4.85 1.94
N GLY A 220 10.38 -6.18 1.81
CA GLY A 220 9.15 -6.99 1.80
C GLY A 220 8.66 -7.38 3.20
N ASN A 221 9.32 -6.91 4.26
CA ASN A 221 8.94 -7.20 5.65
C ASN A 221 7.56 -6.56 5.97
N PRO A 222 6.54 -7.35 6.38
CA PRO A 222 5.24 -6.81 6.76
C PRO A 222 5.29 -5.76 7.89
N ASN A 223 6.31 -5.84 8.75
CA ASN A 223 6.53 -4.87 9.84
C ASN A 223 7.35 -3.64 9.42
N PHE A 224 7.73 -3.52 8.15
CA PHE A 224 8.45 -2.33 7.70
C PHE A 224 7.51 -1.12 7.70
N GLU A 225 7.84 -0.12 8.49
CA GLU A 225 7.03 1.09 8.63
C GLU A 225 7.17 1.97 7.38
N ILE A 226 6.24 1.80 6.43
CA ILE A 226 6.19 2.60 5.19
C ILE A 226 5.62 4.00 5.47
N CYS A 227 4.92 4.19 6.59
CA CYS A 227 4.21 5.42 6.91
C CYS A 227 4.09 5.62 8.43
N GLU A 228 4.88 6.54 8.98
CA GLU A 228 4.98 6.79 10.43
C GLU A 228 3.65 7.20 11.06
N ILE A 229 2.79 7.85 10.28
CA ILE A 229 1.51 8.37 10.78
C ILE A 229 0.31 7.52 10.37
N CYS A 230 0.47 6.48 9.54
CA CYS A 230 -0.69 5.76 9.00
C CYS A 230 -1.45 5.03 10.09
N ASN A 231 -0.76 4.50 11.11
CA ASN A 231 -1.41 3.88 12.25
C ASN A 231 -2.24 4.91 13.04
N VAL A 232 -1.67 6.10 13.28
CA VAL A 232 -2.36 7.20 14.00
C VAL A 232 -3.52 7.75 13.17
N ASP A 233 -3.35 7.89 11.86
CA ASP A 233 -4.39 8.35 10.94
C ASP A 233 -5.51 7.31 10.84
N ASN A 234 -5.18 6.02 10.69
CA ASN A 234 -6.16 4.93 10.65
C ASN A 234 -7.00 4.87 11.94
N GLU A 235 -6.39 4.98 13.12
CA GLU A 235 -7.13 5.03 14.39
C GLU A 235 -8.13 6.21 14.42
N LYS A 236 -7.70 7.39 13.97
CA LYS A 236 -8.59 8.56 13.86
C LYS A 236 -9.70 8.34 12.84
N ARG A 237 -9.39 7.82 11.66
CA ARG A 237 -10.36 7.52 10.58
C ARG A 237 -11.39 6.48 11.03
N GLU A 238 -10.97 5.45 11.76
CA GLU A 238 -11.85 4.46 12.36
C GLU A 238 -12.79 5.11 13.36
N LYS A 239 -12.26 5.90 14.31
CA LYS A 239 -13.09 6.61 15.29
C LYS A 239 -14.07 7.58 14.64
N ILE A 240 -13.64 8.32 13.61
CA ILE A 240 -14.52 9.20 12.83
C ILE A 240 -15.64 8.38 12.18
N THR A 241 -15.31 7.25 11.55
CA THR A 241 -16.29 6.37 10.92
C THR A 241 -17.31 5.86 11.95
N GLN A 242 -16.85 5.40 13.12
CA GLN A 242 -17.72 4.95 14.21
C GLN A 242 -18.65 6.05 14.75
N LEU A 243 -18.17 7.30 14.83
CA LEU A 243 -19.00 8.44 15.23
C LEU A 243 -20.08 8.74 14.18
N LEU A 244 -19.69 8.79 12.91
CA LEU A 244 -20.61 9.07 11.82
C LEU A 244 -21.66 7.96 11.65
N LEU A 245 -21.29 6.69 11.85
CA LEU A 245 -22.22 5.54 11.78
C LEU A 245 -23.35 5.63 12.82
N LYS A 246 -23.08 6.25 13.98
CA LYS A 246 -24.06 6.42 15.06
C LYS A 246 -25.03 7.59 14.81
N MET A 247 -24.83 8.39 13.76
CA MET A 247 -25.66 9.55 13.49
C MET A 247 -26.99 9.17 12.80
N PRO A 248 -28.13 9.72 13.23
CA PRO A 248 -29.44 9.38 12.66
C PRO A 248 -29.60 9.81 11.19
N GLU A 249 -28.91 10.86 10.74
CA GLU A 249 -28.92 11.28 9.34
C GLU A 249 -28.12 10.36 8.39
N ASN A 250 -27.36 9.41 8.96
CA ASN A 250 -26.55 8.45 8.22
C ASN A 250 -27.14 7.03 8.23
N GLN A 251 -28.41 6.86 8.60
CA GLN A 251 -29.13 5.59 8.43
C GLN A 251 -29.19 5.23 6.94
N ASP A 252 -28.93 3.97 6.57
CA ASP A 252 -28.74 3.52 5.18
C ASP A 252 -27.43 4.02 4.51
N TRP A 253 -26.38 4.19 5.32
CA TRP A 253 -25.01 4.36 4.83
C TRP A 253 -24.59 3.16 4.00
N PHE A 254 -24.13 3.41 2.77
CA PHE A 254 -23.53 2.35 1.93
C PHE A 254 -22.15 2.71 1.38
N SER A 255 -21.68 3.96 1.53
CA SER A 255 -20.35 4.35 1.08
C SER A 255 -19.81 5.55 1.83
N THR A 256 -18.49 5.57 2.02
CA THR A 256 -17.75 6.70 2.58
C THR A 256 -16.49 6.98 1.78
N ALA A 257 -16.09 8.24 1.75
CA ALA A 257 -14.82 8.68 1.21
C ALA A 257 -14.26 9.79 2.10
N ILE A 258 -12.98 9.68 2.45
CA ILE A 258 -12.22 10.78 3.07
C ILE A 258 -11.56 11.53 1.92
N LEU A 259 -12.08 12.73 1.63
CA LEU A 259 -11.65 13.55 0.50
C LEU A 259 -10.44 14.42 0.85
N GLU A 260 -10.27 14.73 2.13
CA GLU A 260 -9.15 15.51 2.65
C GLU A 260 -8.84 15.07 4.08
N SER A 261 -7.56 15.00 4.44
CA SER A 261 -7.11 14.74 5.81
C SER A 261 -6.10 15.79 6.29
N PRO A 262 -5.98 16.04 7.61
CA PRO A 262 -4.92 16.87 8.19
C PRO A 262 -3.52 16.45 7.74
N TYR A 263 -3.35 15.15 7.56
CA TYR A 263 -2.11 14.51 7.18
C TYR A 263 -1.78 14.58 5.71
N ASP A 264 -2.67 15.12 4.87
CA ASP A 264 -2.42 15.41 3.47
C ASP A 264 -2.27 16.92 3.28
N SER A 265 -3.22 17.70 3.78
CA SER A 265 -3.30 19.15 3.49
C SER A 265 -2.75 20.07 4.59
N GLY A 266 -2.49 19.55 5.78
CA GLY A 266 -2.08 20.36 6.94
C GLY A 266 -3.22 21.13 7.59
N LYS A 267 -4.47 20.89 7.16
CA LYS A 267 -5.68 21.42 7.81
C LYS A 267 -5.92 20.73 9.16
N ASP A 268 -6.82 21.29 9.94
CA ASP A 268 -7.19 20.78 11.26
C ASP A 268 -8.49 19.95 11.24
N TYR A 269 -8.96 19.55 10.06
CA TYR A 269 -10.17 18.75 9.88
C TYR A 269 -9.97 17.62 8.87
N TYR A 270 -10.81 16.58 8.98
CA TYR A 270 -11.06 15.61 7.92
C TYR A 270 -12.30 16.03 7.14
N TRP A 271 -12.21 16.06 5.80
CA TRP A 271 -13.40 16.16 4.96
C TRP A 271 -13.88 14.75 4.62
N VAL A 272 -14.99 14.36 5.23
CA VAL A 272 -15.62 13.06 5.02
C VAL A 272 -16.91 13.22 4.23
N ARG A 273 -17.05 12.45 3.15
CA ARG A 273 -18.29 12.35 2.37
C ARG A 273 -18.92 11.00 2.64
N VAL A 274 -20.17 11.01 3.09
CA VAL A 274 -20.98 9.82 3.34
C VAL A 274 -22.11 9.77 2.31
N LYS A 275 -22.33 8.60 1.69
CA LYS A 275 -23.48 8.36 0.83
C LYS A 275 -24.55 7.58 1.59
N VAL A 276 -25.76 8.12 1.57
CA VAL A 276 -26.91 7.65 2.35
C VAL A 276 -28.12 7.62 1.43
N GLY A 277 -28.52 6.43 0.98
CA GLY A 277 -29.50 6.27 -0.11
C GLY A 277 -29.14 7.09 -1.36
N ALA A 278 -30.00 8.01 -1.79
CA ALA A 278 -29.74 8.90 -2.93
C ALA A 278 -29.00 10.21 -2.57
N LYS A 279 -28.61 10.40 -1.30
CA LYS A 279 -28.04 11.66 -0.79
C LYS A 279 -26.55 11.50 -0.52
N GLU A 280 -25.82 12.59 -0.71
CA GLU A 280 -24.43 12.72 -0.26
C GLU A 280 -24.38 13.79 0.84
N ILE A 281 -23.82 13.42 1.98
CA ILE A 281 -23.63 14.33 3.12
C ILE A 281 -22.14 14.52 3.33
N ASN A 282 -21.70 15.77 3.42
CA ASN A 282 -20.30 16.12 3.60
C ASN A 282 -20.11 16.69 5.01
N TYR A 283 -19.08 16.21 5.68
CA TYR A 283 -18.73 16.56 7.04
C TYR A 283 -17.31 17.08 7.11
N TYR A 284 -17.11 18.12 7.90
CA TYR A 284 -15.79 18.44 8.46
C TYR A 284 -15.74 17.88 9.88
N VAL A 285 -14.77 17.01 10.13
CA VAL A 285 -14.57 16.37 11.43
C VAL A 285 -13.25 16.82 12.01
N TYR A 286 -13.29 17.56 13.13
CA TYR A 286 -12.11 18.13 13.78
C TYR A 286 -11.58 17.12 14.80
N PRO A 287 -10.41 16.47 14.57
CA PRO A 287 -9.96 15.33 15.37
C PRO A 287 -9.52 15.70 16.80
N LYS A 288 -9.31 16.99 17.08
CA LYS A 288 -8.90 17.46 18.42
C LYS A 288 -9.98 17.21 19.48
N ASN A 289 -11.24 17.41 19.11
CA ASN A 289 -12.42 17.26 19.98
C ASN A 289 -13.50 16.36 19.37
N TYR A 290 -13.26 15.81 18.18
CA TYR A 290 -14.22 15.08 17.36
C TYR A 290 -15.51 15.88 17.10
N GLU A 291 -15.39 17.22 17.01
CA GLU A 291 -16.50 18.06 16.59
C GLU A 291 -16.81 17.79 15.12
N ILE A 292 -18.09 17.55 14.82
CA ILE A 292 -18.58 17.27 13.48
C ILE A 292 -19.41 18.47 13.04
N LYS A 293 -19.08 19.02 11.87
CA LYS A 293 -19.82 20.10 11.20
C LYS A 293 -20.31 19.63 9.85
N TYR A 294 -21.46 20.13 9.42
CA TYR A 294 -21.91 19.94 8.05
C TYR A 294 -21.16 20.89 7.13
N PHE A 295 -20.71 20.36 5.99
CA PHE A 295 -20.09 21.13 4.92
C PHE A 295 -20.97 21.06 3.66
N ASP A 296 -21.29 22.21 3.08
CA ASP A 296 -21.92 22.28 1.77
C ASP A 296 -20.85 22.53 0.69
N PRO A 297 -20.51 21.54 -0.15
CA PRO A 297 -19.49 21.71 -1.18
C PRO A 297 -19.89 22.71 -2.28
N LYS A 298 -21.20 23.00 -2.47
CA LYS A 298 -21.67 23.95 -3.49
C LYS A 298 -21.45 25.39 -3.05
N THR A 299 -21.83 25.71 -1.83
CA THR A 299 -21.69 27.07 -1.27
C THR A 299 -20.38 27.28 -0.51
N LYS A 300 -19.63 26.20 -0.26
CA LYS A 300 -18.43 26.17 0.58
C LYS A 300 -18.70 26.61 2.03
N THR A 301 -19.93 26.44 2.50
CA THR A 301 -20.34 26.85 3.84
C THR A 301 -20.15 25.72 4.84
N VAL A 302 -19.61 26.04 6.01
CA VAL A 302 -19.52 25.13 7.16
C VAL A 302 -20.46 25.62 8.26
N ILE A 303 -21.36 24.76 8.73
CA ILE A 303 -22.28 25.07 9.83
C ILE A 303 -22.30 23.94 10.84
N THR A 304 -22.76 24.23 12.06
CA THR A 304 -22.94 23.19 13.08
C THR A 304 -23.96 22.15 12.60
N LEU A 305 -23.83 20.90 13.07
CA LEU A 305 -24.83 19.87 12.77
C LEU A 305 -26.22 20.27 13.29
N GLU A 306 -26.29 20.97 14.42
CA GLU A 306 -27.55 21.44 15.00
C GLU A 306 -28.24 22.45 14.06
N ASP A 307 -27.50 23.46 13.58
CA ASP A 307 -28.05 24.45 12.65
C ASP A 307 -28.45 23.82 11.32
N TRP A 308 -27.66 22.86 10.83
CA TRP A 308 -28.01 22.13 9.62
C TRP A 308 -29.29 21.32 9.77
N ARG A 309 -29.44 20.59 10.90
CA ARG A 309 -30.65 19.81 11.21
C ARG A 309 -31.89 20.68 11.33
N LYS A 310 -31.76 21.92 11.83
CA LYS A 310 -32.87 22.90 11.89
C LYS A 310 -33.29 23.46 10.53
N ARG A 311 -32.40 23.42 9.52
CA ARG A 311 -32.65 23.91 8.16
C ARG A 311 -33.22 22.85 7.21
N LYS A 312 -33.26 21.59 7.67
CA LYS A 312 -33.75 20.44 6.92
C LYS A 312 -35.26 20.28 7.12
#